data_AF-A0A419FYJ4-F1
#
_entry.id   AF-A0A419FYJ4-F1
#
_cell.length_a   1.000
_cell.length_b   1.000
_cell.length_c   1.000
_cell.angle_alpha   90.00
_cell.angle_beta   90.00
_cell.angle_gamma   90.00
#
_symmetry.space_group_name_H-M   'P 1'
#
loop_
_entity.id
_entity.type
_entity.pdbx_description
1 polymer ?
#
loop_
_entity_poly.entity_id
_entity_poly.type
_entity_poly.pdbx_seq_one_letter_code
_entity_poly.pdbx_strand_id
1 'polypeptide(L)'
;MKTIYSLLILIAVITVGCGGKDKIKPSADSLLATEAINTIDAIRTSYEDKNIQGLQNRTDITSVENHPDLNFETAKLTFTTRLVRITEEFVIVNLSWQGTWHTSGERNLENRGVADLVLQRKTMKLTGIEGDNPFLVPMEK
;
A
#
# COMPACT_ATOMS: atom_id res chain seq x y z
N MET A 1 48.61 -34.03 -7.55
CA MET A 1 48.55 -32.80 -8.36
C MET A 1 47.32 -32.72 -9.27
N LYS A 2 46.94 -33.76 -10.02
CA LYS A 2 45.73 -33.77 -10.88
C LYS A 2 44.39 -33.49 -10.15
N THR A 3 44.24 -33.95 -8.91
CA THR A 3 43.05 -33.73 -8.08
C THR A 3 42.85 -32.29 -7.62
N ILE A 4 43.94 -31.53 -7.43
CA ILE A 4 43.90 -30.11 -7.04
C ILE A 4 43.46 -29.24 -8.24
N TYR A 5 43.93 -29.55 -9.45
CA TYR A 5 43.49 -28.86 -10.66
C TYR A 5 42.00 -29.08 -10.96
N SER A 6 41.49 -30.28 -10.70
CA SER A 6 40.07 -30.60 -10.90
C SER A 6 39.16 -29.85 -9.92
N LEU A 7 39.64 -29.60 -8.68
CA LEU A 7 38.89 -28.86 -7.67
C LEU A 7 38.86 -27.34 -7.97
N LEU A 8 39.96 -26.79 -8.49
CA LEU A 8 40.07 -25.39 -8.90
C LEU A 8 39.15 -25.04 -10.08
N ILE A 9 39.00 -25.96 -11.04
CA ILE A 9 38.08 -25.78 -12.18
C ILE A 9 36.62 -25.83 -11.71
N LEU A 10 36.29 -26.69 -10.75
CA LEU A 10 34.93 -26.77 -10.20
C LEU A 10 34.56 -25.49 -9.43
N ILE A 11 35.48 -24.91 -8.67
CA ILE A 11 35.27 -23.64 -7.97
C ILE A 11 35.12 -22.46 -8.94
N ALA A 12 35.87 -22.46 -10.05
CA ALA A 12 35.78 -21.42 -11.07
C ALA A 12 34.43 -21.42 -11.82
N VAL A 13 33.76 -22.56 -11.97
CA VAL A 13 32.43 -22.64 -12.62
C VAL A 13 31.32 -22.11 -11.72
N ILE A 14 31.47 -22.21 -10.39
CA ILE A 14 30.45 -21.75 -9.43
C ILE A 14 30.45 -20.20 -9.29
N THR A 15 31.57 -19.53 -9.56
CA THR A 15 31.68 -18.07 -9.41
C THR A 15 31.19 -17.26 -10.61
N VAL A 16 30.98 -17.88 -11.77
CA VAL A 16 30.43 -17.20 -12.97
C VAL A 16 28.89 -17.19 -12.99
N GLY A 17 28.24 -17.83 -12.01
CA GLY A 17 26.79 -17.88 -11.86
C GLY A 17 26.15 -16.64 -11.21
N CYS A 18 26.93 -15.62 -10.85
CA CYS A 18 26.37 -14.34 -10.41
C CYS A 18 26.04 -13.51 -11.65
N GLY A 19 24.89 -13.85 -12.25
CA GLY A 19 24.35 -13.26 -13.46
C GLY A 19 24.43 -11.74 -13.46
N GLY A 20 24.75 -11.22 -14.65
CA GLY A 20 24.93 -9.80 -14.92
C GLY A 20 23.82 -8.95 -14.33
N LYS A 21 24.22 -7.77 -13.87
CA LYS A 21 23.36 -6.68 -13.38
C LYS A 21 22.57 -6.04 -14.54
N ASP A 22 21.88 -6.84 -15.34
CA ASP A 22 20.89 -6.33 -16.27
C ASP A 22 19.67 -5.95 -15.43
N LYS A 23 19.50 -4.65 -15.20
CA LYS A 23 18.32 -4.10 -14.55
C LYS A 23 17.12 -4.44 -15.44
N ILE A 24 16.44 -5.54 -15.15
CA ILE A 24 15.19 -5.92 -15.82
C ILE A 24 14.24 -4.73 -15.69
N LYS A 25 13.89 -4.12 -16.83
CA LYS A 25 12.98 -2.98 -16.85
C LYS A 25 11.62 -3.45 -16.32
N PRO A 26 11.02 -2.77 -15.34
CA PRO A 26 9.72 -3.15 -14.81
C PRO A 26 8.66 -3.06 -15.92
N SER A 27 7.68 -3.96 -15.88
CA SER A 27 6.53 -3.91 -16.77
C SER A 27 5.67 -2.68 -16.47
N ALA A 28 4.84 -2.27 -17.43
CA ALA A 28 3.88 -1.18 -17.22
C ALA A 28 2.94 -1.48 -16.04
N ASP A 29 2.50 -2.72 -15.91
CA ASP A 29 1.64 -3.16 -14.80
C ASP A 29 2.35 -3.08 -13.45
N SER A 30 3.64 -3.44 -13.42
CA SER A 30 4.46 -3.31 -12.21
C SER A 30 4.61 -1.85 -11.77
N LEU A 31 4.78 -0.93 -12.73
CA LEU A 31 4.83 0.50 -12.45
C LEU A 31 3.49 1.04 -11.93
N LEU A 32 2.37 0.66 -12.57
CA LEU A 32 1.03 1.06 -12.15
C LEU A 32 0.68 0.54 -10.76
N ALA A 33 1.02 -0.73 -10.46
CA ALA A 33 0.82 -1.30 -9.13
C ALA A 33 1.65 -0.55 -8.07
N THR A 34 2.90 -0.21 -8.38
CA THR A 34 3.77 0.56 -7.49
C THR A 34 3.20 1.96 -7.24
N GLU A 35 2.74 2.65 -8.29
CA GLU A 35 2.13 3.97 -8.19
C GLU A 35 0.86 3.96 -7.33
N ALA A 36 0.01 2.95 -7.52
CA ALA A 36 -1.20 2.74 -6.73
C ALA A 36 -0.89 2.55 -5.23
N ILE A 37 0.07 1.66 -4.92
CA ILE A 37 0.50 1.41 -3.53
C ILE A 37 1.06 2.68 -2.89
N ASN A 38 1.93 3.42 -3.61
CA ASN A 38 2.49 4.67 -3.13
C ASN A 38 1.41 5.74 -2.89
N THR A 39 0.40 5.79 -3.76
CA THR A 39 -0.71 6.73 -3.62
C THR A 39 -1.54 6.42 -2.38
N ILE A 40 -1.83 5.14 -2.13
CA ILE A 40 -2.52 4.68 -0.91
C ILE A 40 -1.71 5.00 0.35
N ASP A 41 -0.40 4.80 0.32
CA ASP A 41 0.50 5.13 1.44
C ASP A 41 0.53 6.64 1.73
N ALA A 42 0.49 7.46 0.67
CA ALA A 42 0.39 8.91 0.80
C ALA A 42 -0.97 9.37 1.35
N ILE A 43 -2.07 8.70 0.98
CA ILE A 43 -3.40 8.94 1.56
C ILE A 43 -3.40 8.56 3.05
N ARG A 44 -2.85 7.39 3.40
CA ARG A 44 -2.70 6.95 4.80
C ARG A 44 -1.95 7.99 5.62
N THR A 45 -0.80 8.43 5.14
CA THR A 45 0.02 9.44 5.81
C THR A 45 -0.73 10.76 5.94
N SER A 46 -1.43 11.20 4.89
CA SER A 46 -2.24 12.42 4.94
C SER A 46 -3.40 12.29 5.95
N TYR A 47 -3.97 11.11 6.12
CA TYR A 47 -4.99 10.84 7.14
C TYR A 47 -4.39 10.93 8.55
N GLU A 48 -3.31 10.19 8.83
CA GLU A 48 -2.62 10.19 10.14
C GLU A 48 -2.19 11.60 10.56
N ASP A 49 -1.67 12.40 9.60
CA ASP A 49 -1.23 13.77 9.81
C ASP A 49 -2.37 14.81 9.77
N LYS A 50 -3.61 14.39 9.53
CA LYS A 50 -4.77 15.25 9.28
C LYS A 50 -4.54 16.31 8.19
N ASN A 51 -3.74 15.98 7.18
CA ASN A 51 -3.48 16.84 6.03
C ASN A 51 -4.67 16.80 5.05
N ILE A 52 -5.67 17.66 5.32
CA ILE A 52 -6.91 17.76 4.53
C ILE A 52 -6.61 18.01 3.04
N GLN A 53 -5.66 18.89 2.73
CA GLN A 53 -5.30 19.19 1.34
C GLN A 53 -4.65 17.98 0.66
N GLY A 54 -3.81 17.24 1.39
CA GLY A 54 -3.21 15.98 0.92
C GLY A 54 -4.27 14.93 0.59
N LEU A 55 -5.30 14.82 1.41
CA LEU A 55 -6.46 13.95 1.15
C LEU A 55 -7.23 14.42 -0.09
N GLN A 56 -7.67 15.69 -0.14
CA GLN A 56 -8.46 16.24 -1.26
C GLN A 56 -7.76 16.13 -2.62
N ASN A 57 -6.45 16.28 -2.65
CA ASN A 57 -5.68 16.15 -3.90
C ASN A 57 -5.61 14.71 -4.42
N ARG A 58 -5.81 13.72 -3.55
CA ARG A 58 -5.62 12.30 -3.83
C ARG A 58 -6.90 11.49 -3.76
N THR A 59 -8.00 12.08 -3.31
CA THR A 59 -9.31 11.47 -3.25
C THR A 59 -10.28 12.20 -4.19
N ASP A 60 -11.19 11.43 -4.76
CA ASP A 60 -12.36 11.89 -5.49
C ASP A 60 -13.55 10.99 -5.07
N ILE A 61 -13.69 10.86 -3.75
CA ILE A 61 -14.70 10.03 -3.13
C ILE A 61 -15.99 10.84 -3.09
N THR A 62 -17.01 10.34 -3.77
CA THR A 62 -18.32 10.98 -3.86
C THR A 62 -19.32 10.46 -2.82
N SER A 63 -19.06 9.28 -2.23
CA SER A 63 -19.90 8.71 -1.19
C SER A 63 -19.54 9.22 0.20
N VAL A 64 -20.54 9.66 0.97
CA VAL A 64 -20.37 10.15 2.34
C VAL A 64 -19.79 9.07 3.26
N GLU A 65 -20.17 7.81 3.07
CA GLU A 65 -19.71 6.66 3.87
C GLU A 65 -18.19 6.39 3.71
N ASN A 66 -17.61 6.90 2.62
CA ASN A 66 -16.20 6.73 2.30
C ASN A 66 -15.35 7.95 2.64
N HIS A 67 -15.95 9.01 3.21
CA HIS A 67 -15.19 10.16 3.66
C HIS A 67 -14.35 9.82 4.89
N PRO A 68 -13.07 10.24 4.93
CA PRO A 68 -12.25 10.06 6.11
C PRO A 68 -12.82 10.79 7.33
N ASP A 69 -12.92 10.09 8.45
CA ASP A 69 -13.25 10.68 9.75
C ASP A 69 -11.98 11.13 10.47
N LEU A 70 -11.89 12.43 10.77
CA LEU A 70 -10.73 13.08 11.39
C LEU A 70 -10.94 13.38 12.89
N ASN A 71 -11.96 12.78 13.52
CA ASN A 71 -12.30 12.95 14.94
C ASN A 71 -11.40 12.10 15.87
N PHE A 72 -10.09 12.34 15.81
CA PHE A 72 -9.09 11.75 16.69
C PHE A 72 -8.00 12.78 17.02
N GLU A 73 -7.18 12.58 18.03
CA GLU A 73 -5.98 13.39 18.29
C GLU A 73 -4.78 12.86 17.50
N THR A 74 -4.57 11.54 17.57
CA THR A 74 -3.57 10.83 16.76
C THR A 74 -4.17 9.54 16.20
N ALA A 75 -3.69 9.11 15.05
CA ALA A 75 -4.04 7.84 14.46
C ALA A 75 -2.80 7.17 13.88
N LYS A 76 -2.77 5.83 13.93
CA LYS A 76 -1.76 5.04 13.24
C LYS A 76 -2.43 3.89 12.52
N LEU A 77 -2.22 3.83 11.21
CA LEU A 77 -2.67 2.76 10.34
C LEU A 77 -1.47 1.97 9.81
N THR A 78 -1.66 0.66 9.65
CA THR A 78 -0.72 -0.21 8.94
C THR A 78 -1.48 -0.96 7.87
N PHE A 79 -0.98 -0.89 6.63
CA PHE A 79 -1.55 -1.58 5.49
C PHE A 79 -0.67 -2.74 5.04
N THR A 80 -1.29 -3.84 4.67
CA THR A 80 -0.64 -5.00 4.07
C THR A 80 -1.35 -5.33 2.77
N THR A 81 -0.74 -4.93 1.66
CA THR A 81 -1.25 -5.23 0.31
C THR A 81 -1.28 -6.73 0.07
N ARG A 82 -2.42 -7.23 -0.40
CA ARG A 82 -2.63 -8.64 -0.71
C ARG A 82 -2.65 -8.89 -2.21
N LEU A 83 -3.33 -8.02 -2.95
CA LEU A 83 -3.47 -8.12 -4.40
C LEU A 83 -3.67 -6.74 -5.01
N VAL A 84 -3.08 -6.53 -6.19
CA VAL A 84 -3.39 -5.39 -7.06
C VAL A 84 -4.04 -5.91 -8.32
N ARG A 85 -5.25 -5.44 -8.61
CA ARG A 85 -5.99 -5.76 -9.84
C ARG A 85 -6.03 -4.53 -10.72
N ILE A 86 -5.58 -4.67 -11.96
CA ILE A 86 -5.56 -3.60 -12.94
C ILE A 86 -6.64 -3.90 -13.98
N THR A 87 -7.52 -2.94 -14.20
CA THR A 87 -8.57 -2.96 -15.24
C THR A 87 -8.35 -1.80 -16.20
N GLU A 88 -9.19 -1.66 -17.22
CA GLU A 88 -9.09 -0.53 -18.15
C GLU A 88 -9.29 0.83 -17.47
N GLU A 89 -10.17 0.90 -16.48
CA GLU A 89 -10.57 2.16 -15.84
C GLU A 89 -10.00 2.36 -14.43
N PHE A 90 -9.73 1.26 -13.72
CA PHE A 90 -9.37 1.28 -12.30
C PHE A 90 -8.15 0.43 -11.97
N VAL A 91 -7.44 0.85 -10.93
CA VAL A 91 -6.48 0.02 -10.20
C VAL A 91 -7.05 -0.22 -8.80
N ILE A 92 -7.33 -1.47 -8.49
CA ILE A 92 -7.96 -1.89 -7.24
C ILE A 92 -6.90 -2.55 -6.38
N VAL A 93 -6.69 -2.02 -5.18
CA VAL A 93 -5.72 -2.56 -4.22
C VAL A 93 -6.47 -3.21 -3.07
N ASN A 94 -6.46 -4.54 -3.06
CA ASN A 94 -6.93 -5.32 -1.91
C ASN A 94 -5.86 -5.30 -0.83
N LEU A 95 -6.25 -4.91 0.38
CA LEU A 95 -5.35 -4.89 1.52
C LEU A 95 -6.08 -5.31 2.79
N SER A 96 -5.31 -5.87 3.74
CA SER A 96 -5.71 -5.84 5.14
C SER A 96 -5.09 -4.64 5.84
N TRP A 97 -5.82 -4.13 6.82
CA TRP A 97 -5.37 -3.01 7.62
C TRP A 97 -5.62 -3.23 9.10
N GLN A 98 -4.83 -2.55 9.91
CA GLN A 98 -5.02 -2.41 11.34
C GLN A 98 -4.80 -0.94 11.70
N GLY A 99 -5.53 -0.45 12.69
CA GLY A 99 -5.52 0.94 13.09
C GLY A 99 -5.62 1.10 14.60
N THR A 100 -4.94 2.13 15.10
CA THR A 100 -5.11 2.65 16.45
C THR A 100 -5.44 4.13 16.38
N TRP A 101 -6.37 4.59 17.21
CA TRP A 101 -6.78 5.98 17.32
C TRP A 101 -6.77 6.41 18.77
N HIS A 102 -6.21 7.58 19.03
CA HIS A 102 -6.35 8.26 20.31
C HIS A 102 -7.39 9.37 20.15
N THR A 103 -8.41 9.44 21.01
CA THR A 103 -9.45 10.48 20.93
C THR A 103 -9.47 11.33 22.20
N SER A 104 -10.09 12.51 22.12
CA SER A 104 -10.20 13.41 23.25
C SER A 104 -10.93 12.75 24.41
N GLY A 105 -10.26 12.70 25.57
CA GLY A 105 -10.68 11.90 26.73
C GLY A 105 -9.83 10.65 26.97
N GLU A 106 -8.61 10.59 26.42
CA GLU A 106 -7.60 9.54 26.61
C GLU A 106 -8.02 8.12 26.16
N ARG A 107 -8.99 8.02 25.25
CA ARG A 107 -9.47 6.71 24.79
C ARG A 107 -8.60 6.21 23.64
N ASN A 108 -8.02 5.03 23.83
CA ASN A 108 -7.36 4.27 22.79
C ASN A 108 -8.36 3.32 22.15
N LEU A 109 -8.61 3.52 20.86
CA LEU A 109 -9.47 2.67 20.05
C LEU A 109 -8.61 1.88 19.08
N GLU A 110 -8.97 0.63 18.84
CA GLU A 110 -8.29 -0.23 17.89
C GLU A 110 -9.31 -0.91 16.99
N ASN A 111 -8.96 -1.06 15.72
CA ASN A 111 -9.77 -1.81 14.76
C ASN A 111 -8.90 -2.39 13.66
N ARG A 112 -9.45 -3.34 12.90
CA ARG A 112 -8.81 -3.96 11.76
C ARG A 112 -9.85 -4.46 10.78
N GLY A 113 -9.46 -4.61 9.53
CA GLY A 113 -10.37 -5.05 8.49
C GLY A 113 -9.67 -5.40 7.19
N VAL A 114 -10.49 -5.63 6.17
CA VAL A 114 -10.05 -5.85 4.79
C VAL A 114 -10.85 -4.93 3.89
N ALA A 115 -10.17 -4.28 2.95
CA ALA A 115 -10.80 -3.39 1.99
C ALA A 115 -10.17 -3.48 0.61
N ASP A 116 -10.99 -3.18 -0.39
CA ASP A 116 -10.57 -2.84 -1.73
C ASP A 116 -10.55 -1.31 -1.89
N LEU A 117 -9.38 -0.74 -2.12
CA LEU A 117 -9.20 0.67 -2.41
C LEU A 117 -9.21 0.87 -3.93
N VAL A 118 -10.20 1.59 -4.44
CA VAL A 118 -10.48 1.75 -5.87
C VAL A 118 -9.91 3.07 -6.38
N LEU A 119 -8.80 2.99 -7.11
CA LEU A 119 -8.12 4.14 -7.70
C LEU A 119 -8.49 4.28 -9.18
N GLN A 120 -8.82 5.49 -9.62
CA GLN A 120 -9.02 5.77 -11.04
C GLN A 120 -7.67 5.70 -11.78
N ARG A 121 -7.59 4.91 -12.86
CA ARG A 121 -6.31 4.53 -13.49
C ARG A 121 -5.52 5.69 -14.11
N LYS A 122 -6.17 6.74 -14.59
CA LYS A 122 -5.49 7.86 -15.27
C LYS A 122 -4.93 8.91 -14.31
N THR A 123 -5.55 9.05 -13.14
CA THR A 123 -5.30 10.12 -12.17
C THR A 123 -4.74 9.59 -10.86
N MET A 124 -4.85 8.28 -10.62
CA MET A 124 -4.54 7.60 -9.37
C MET A 124 -5.30 8.17 -8.16
N LYS A 125 -6.42 8.86 -8.38
CA LYS A 125 -7.26 9.31 -7.27
C LYS A 125 -8.09 8.17 -6.70
N LEU A 126 -8.19 8.11 -5.38
CA LEU A 126 -9.08 7.19 -4.67
C LEU A 126 -10.52 7.61 -4.88
N THR A 127 -11.30 6.77 -5.55
CA THR A 127 -12.69 7.03 -5.92
C THR A 127 -13.69 6.23 -5.09
N GLY A 128 -13.24 5.12 -4.49
CA GLY A 128 -14.09 4.25 -3.70
C GLY A 128 -13.30 3.39 -2.72
N ILE A 129 -14.01 2.95 -1.70
CA ILE A 129 -13.56 1.99 -0.70
C ILE A 129 -14.67 0.96 -0.59
N GLU A 130 -14.35 -0.31 -0.80
CA GLU A 130 -15.27 -1.43 -0.63
C GLU A 130 -14.79 -2.30 0.53
N GLY A 131 -15.71 -2.72 1.42
CA GLY A 131 -15.37 -3.47 2.63
C GLY A 131 -15.18 -2.58 3.87
N ASP A 132 -14.29 -2.98 4.78
CA ASP A 132 -14.07 -2.28 6.04
C ASP A 132 -13.25 -1.00 5.80
N ASN A 133 -13.86 0.18 5.91
CA ASN A 133 -13.16 1.44 5.62
C ASN A 133 -12.08 1.75 6.69
N PRO A 134 -10.77 1.80 6.32
CA PRO A 134 -9.68 2.07 7.27
C PRO A 134 -9.61 3.51 7.76
N PHE A 135 -10.34 4.43 7.12
CA PHE A 135 -10.30 5.86 7.41
C PHE A 135 -11.48 6.33 8.28
N LEU A 136 -12.21 5.40 8.90
CA LEU A 136 -13.24 5.70 9.88
C LEU A 136 -12.72 5.45 11.29
N VAL A 137 -13.01 6.38 12.20
CA VAL A 137 -12.79 6.14 13.63
C VAL A 137 -13.86 5.14 14.10
N PRO A 138 -13.47 4.00 14.70
CA PRO A 138 -14.44 3.01 15.15
C PRO A 138 -15.33 3.58 16.26
N MET A 139 -16.62 3.23 16.22
CA MET A 139 -17.52 3.45 17.35
C MET A 139 -17.27 2.38 18.43
N GLU A 140 -17.47 2.74 19.71
CA GLU A 140 -17.45 1.76 20.80
C GLU A 140 -18.50 0.66 20.54
N LYS A 141 -18.13 -0.59 20.85
CA LYS A 141 -19.04 -1.74 20.86
C LYS A 141 -19.73 -1.88 22.21
#